data_AF-M8BXG9-F1
#
_entry.id   AF-M8BXG9-F1
#
_cell.length_a   1.000
_cell.length_b   1.000
_cell.length_c   1.000
_cell.angle_alpha   90.00
_cell.angle_beta   90.00
_cell.angle_gamma   90.00
#
_symmetry.space_group_name_H-M   'P 1'
#
loop_
_entity.id
_entity.type
_entity.pdbx_description
1 polymer ?
#
loop_
_entity_poly.entity_id
_entity_poly.type
_entity_poly.pdbx_seq_one_letter_code
_entity_poly.pdbx_strand_id
1 'polypeptide(L)'
;MVYGGGQFIQQGLCNGLPDVDAVFYLTRKSLEMEAFDVHFDADAPKVALPQGVMAPVNSLNTMFHAPAFWGLALPVSVSPMASDVIRGYWAQRILWEIGGQLVVYPPTVHRTDNVHAHPFDEEKDIHVNVGRLINFLMEWRSTKPTLFERILDLSYAMTEEGFWWEKDLHFMAAWLQDLVAVGYRQPRLMSLEIDRPRAAIGHGDKQEFVPKKLPSVHLGVEEIGGVSTEIGNLIKWRKHFGDVVLIVHCTGPVDRTALEWRLLYGRIFRAVVILSEQGNSDLAVESSNFAHAYKYLPKVFDRFAGAEGFVFLQDHMVLNYWNLLDADKSKLWITNKVKESWSDVPLPGNNNEWFMNQGNMVKKAVDSFPVHHQANYKRSIGEDKIIHCSSEIFYIPRRYTADFSHLVKVIGNLDIHHTIGVPMVFLAMDVPSNFEPKALGKLAYRTNLPSNTTFSAIYTPEAHAVYPMKVENEIDFVNLIRVMASGDPFLLELV
;
A
#
# COMPACT_ATOMS: atom_id res chain seq x y z
N MET A 1 5.73 1.45 -31.86
CA MET A 1 4.98 1.75 -33.10
C MET A 1 4.45 0.47 -33.71
N VAL A 2 3.24 0.50 -34.26
CA VAL A 2 2.62 -0.66 -34.91
C VAL A 2 3.05 -0.68 -36.38
N TYR A 3 3.85 -1.67 -36.78
CA TYR A 3 4.16 -1.90 -38.19
C TYR A 3 2.95 -2.56 -38.87
N GLY A 4 2.73 -2.27 -40.16
CA GLY A 4 1.60 -2.81 -40.90
C GLY A 4 1.69 -4.34 -41.06
N GLY A 5 0.56 -5.04 -40.86
CA GLY A 5 0.45 -6.50 -40.99
C GLY A 5 0.26 -7.23 -39.65
N GLY A 6 -0.51 -8.32 -39.64
CA GLY A 6 -0.68 -9.21 -38.47
C GLY A 6 -1.66 -8.75 -37.37
N GLN A 7 -2.21 -7.53 -37.43
CA GLN A 7 -3.10 -6.98 -36.40
C GLN A 7 -4.54 -7.51 -36.51
N PHE A 8 -4.70 -8.82 -36.38
CA PHE A 8 -5.95 -9.49 -36.76
C PHE A 8 -7.06 -9.39 -35.71
N ILE A 9 -6.73 -9.06 -34.45
CA ILE A 9 -7.70 -8.70 -33.41
C ILE A 9 -7.38 -7.29 -32.93
N GLN A 10 -8.38 -6.41 -32.94
CA GLN A 10 -8.23 -5.01 -32.57
C GLN A 10 -9.26 -4.67 -31.50
N GLN A 11 -8.80 -4.42 -30.27
CA GLN A 11 -9.64 -3.95 -29.17
C GLN A 11 -9.52 -2.44 -29.09
N GLY A 12 -10.61 -1.71 -29.32
CA GLY A 12 -10.68 -0.29 -29.02
C GLY A 12 -11.17 -0.03 -27.60
N LEU A 13 -10.75 1.10 -27.03
CA LEU A 13 -11.33 1.60 -25.80
C LEU A 13 -12.71 2.21 -26.05
N CYS A 14 -13.53 2.31 -25.00
CA CYS A 14 -14.88 2.84 -25.06
C CYS A 14 -14.99 4.02 -24.09
N ASN A 15 -15.34 5.21 -24.59
CA ASN A 15 -15.69 6.33 -23.73
C ASN A 15 -17.12 6.16 -23.16
N GLY A 16 -17.48 6.90 -22.12
CA GLY A 16 -18.76 6.77 -21.43
C GLY A 16 -18.71 5.66 -20.38
N LEU A 17 -19.43 4.56 -20.60
CA LEU A 17 -19.37 3.32 -19.82
C LEU A 17 -18.48 2.29 -20.52
N PRO A 18 -17.16 2.25 -20.25
CA PRO A 18 -16.33 1.15 -20.67
C PRO A 18 -16.79 -0.16 -20.04
N ASP A 19 -16.37 -1.27 -20.63
CA ASP A 19 -16.59 -2.59 -20.07
C ASP A 19 -15.68 -2.77 -18.84
N VAL A 20 -16.28 -2.62 -17.66
CA VAL A 20 -15.60 -2.60 -16.36
C VAL A 20 -16.22 -3.68 -15.47
N ASP A 21 -15.41 -4.22 -14.56
CA ASP A 21 -15.88 -5.23 -13.62
C ASP A 21 -16.85 -4.65 -12.57
N ALA A 22 -17.59 -5.52 -11.90
CA ALA A 22 -18.56 -5.14 -10.89
C ALA A 22 -17.88 -4.43 -9.71
N VAL A 23 -16.62 -4.75 -9.39
CA VAL A 23 -15.88 -4.06 -8.32
C VAL A 23 -15.66 -2.59 -8.69
N PHE A 24 -15.17 -2.30 -9.89
CA PHE A 24 -14.98 -0.95 -10.39
C PHE A 24 -16.32 -0.21 -10.46
N TYR A 25 -17.35 -0.86 -11.01
CA TYR A 25 -18.67 -0.26 -11.13
C TYR A 25 -19.27 0.09 -9.75
N LEU A 26 -19.28 -0.87 -8.81
CA LEU A 26 -19.91 -0.71 -7.48
C LEU A 26 -19.11 0.18 -6.53
N THR A 27 -17.77 0.21 -6.64
CA THR A 27 -16.94 1.05 -5.77
C THR A 27 -16.80 2.49 -6.27
N ARG A 28 -17.13 2.76 -7.55
CA ARG A 28 -16.94 4.09 -8.17
C ARG A 28 -18.23 4.81 -8.52
N LYS A 29 -19.40 4.17 -8.35
CA LYS A 29 -20.71 4.78 -8.51
C LYS A 29 -21.27 5.16 -7.13
N SER A 30 -21.19 6.43 -6.75
CA SER A 30 -21.63 6.89 -5.42
C SER A 30 -23.13 6.98 -5.23
N LEU A 31 -23.87 7.23 -6.32
CA LEU A 31 -25.31 7.36 -6.33
C LEU A 31 -25.85 6.56 -7.53
N GLU A 32 -26.92 5.79 -7.34
CA GLU A 32 -27.53 4.97 -8.41
C GLU A 32 -27.92 5.79 -9.66
N MET A 33 -28.09 7.11 -9.52
CA MET A 33 -28.56 8.02 -10.58
C MET A 33 -27.45 8.75 -11.35
N GLU A 34 -26.17 8.59 -11.00
CA GLU A 34 -25.07 9.22 -11.75
C GLU A 34 -24.52 8.28 -12.84
N ALA A 35 -24.51 8.74 -14.08
CA ALA A 35 -24.04 7.98 -15.23
C ALA A 35 -22.51 8.03 -15.34
N PHE A 36 -21.84 6.90 -15.56
CA PHE A 36 -20.42 6.89 -15.88
C PHE A 36 -20.13 7.58 -17.22
N ASP A 37 -19.18 8.52 -17.20
CA ASP A 37 -18.70 9.22 -18.40
C ASP A 37 -17.16 9.27 -18.51
N VAL A 38 -16.55 8.09 -18.70
CA VAL A 38 -15.10 7.89 -18.82
C VAL A 38 -14.57 8.39 -20.15
N HIS A 39 -13.49 9.16 -20.10
CA HIS A 39 -12.79 9.66 -21.28
C HIS A 39 -11.35 9.15 -21.31
N PHE A 40 -10.96 8.59 -22.45
CA PHE A 40 -9.58 8.18 -22.74
C PHE A 40 -8.91 9.15 -23.72
N ASP A 41 -7.57 9.19 -23.71
CA ASP A 41 -6.79 10.04 -24.62
C ASP A 41 -6.90 9.51 -26.06
N ALA A 42 -7.62 10.24 -26.90
CA ALA A 42 -7.82 9.89 -28.31
C ALA A 42 -6.53 9.93 -29.13
N ASP A 43 -5.51 10.67 -28.68
CA ASP A 43 -4.22 10.78 -29.38
C ASP A 43 -3.21 9.73 -28.94
N ALA A 44 -3.62 8.82 -28.04
CA ALA A 44 -2.75 7.74 -27.59
C ALA A 44 -2.25 6.87 -28.77
N PRO A 45 -1.00 6.40 -28.75
CA PRO A 45 -0.52 5.49 -29.76
C PRO A 45 -1.24 4.14 -29.61
N LYS A 46 -1.52 3.48 -30.75
CA LYS A 46 -1.97 2.09 -30.78
C LYS A 46 -0.87 1.19 -30.22
N VAL A 47 -1.24 0.23 -29.38
CA VAL A 47 -0.30 -0.68 -28.71
C VAL A 47 -0.52 -2.10 -29.20
N ALA A 48 0.45 -2.65 -29.93
CA ALA A 48 0.45 -4.06 -30.33
C ALA A 48 1.13 -4.90 -29.24
N LEU A 49 0.48 -5.98 -28.83
CA LEU A 49 1.03 -6.88 -27.82
C LEU A 49 1.93 -7.94 -28.48
N PRO A 50 3.18 -8.12 -28.00
CA PRO A 50 4.06 -9.17 -28.50
C PRO A 50 3.57 -10.56 -28.08
N GLN A 51 4.03 -11.61 -28.77
CA GLN A 51 3.81 -12.99 -28.32
C GLN A 51 4.34 -13.19 -26.89
N GLY A 52 3.59 -13.95 -26.10
CA GLY A 52 3.88 -14.18 -24.68
C GLY A 52 3.38 -13.08 -23.74
N VAL A 53 2.61 -12.11 -24.24
CA VAL A 53 1.84 -11.16 -23.43
C VAL A 53 0.38 -11.28 -23.83
N MET A 54 -0.49 -11.51 -22.85
CA MET A 54 -1.93 -11.56 -23.06
C MET A 54 -2.62 -10.43 -22.30
N ALA A 55 -3.76 -9.98 -22.81
CA ALA A 55 -4.62 -9.00 -22.15
C ALA A 55 -6.08 -9.47 -22.22
N PRO A 56 -6.95 -9.07 -21.29
CA PRO A 56 -8.38 -9.33 -21.44
C PRO A 56 -8.93 -8.59 -22.67
N VAL A 57 -9.81 -9.25 -23.41
CA VAL A 57 -10.47 -8.72 -24.62
C VAL A 57 -11.95 -9.03 -24.51
N ASN A 58 -12.78 -8.01 -24.65
CA ASN A 58 -14.23 -8.15 -24.62
C ASN A 58 -14.81 -8.09 -26.04
N SER A 59 -16.13 -8.19 -26.14
CA SER A 59 -16.85 -8.03 -27.41
C SER A 59 -17.37 -6.61 -27.64
N LEU A 60 -17.23 -5.69 -26.68
CA LEU A 60 -17.87 -4.37 -26.73
C LEU A 60 -17.35 -3.50 -27.89
N ASN A 61 -16.03 -3.44 -28.07
CA ASN A 61 -15.39 -2.63 -29.11
C ASN A 61 -14.22 -3.39 -29.73
N THR A 62 -14.51 -4.57 -30.28
CA THR A 62 -13.47 -5.46 -30.81
C THR A 62 -13.75 -5.82 -32.26
N MET A 63 -12.77 -5.58 -33.12
CA MET A 63 -12.80 -5.93 -34.53
C MET A 63 -11.92 -7.15 -34.78
N PHE A 64 -12.51 -8.18 -35.41
CA PHE A 64 -11.81 -9.35 -35.90
C PHE A 64 -11.66 -9.25 -37.41
N HIS A 65 -10.42 -9.31 -37.89
CA HIS A 65 -10.14 -9.37 -39.32
C HIS A 65 -10.41 -10.77 -39.85
N ALA A 66 -10.61 -10.89 -41.16
CA ALA A 66 -10.89 -12.17 -41.81
C ALA A 66 -9.95 -13.32 -41.38
N PRO A 67 -8.61 -13.14 -41.25
CA PRO A 67 -7.72 -14.22 -40.79
C PRO A 67 -7.99 -14.75 -39.37
N ALA A 68 -8.64 -13.96 -38.51
CA ALA A 68 -9.01 -14.33 -37.15
C ALA A 68 -10.52 -14.58 -36.99
N PHE A 69 -11.27 -14.75 -38.08
CA PHE A 69 -12.73 -14.86 -38.04
C PHE A 69 -13.22 -16.08 -37.22
N TRP A 70 -12.44 -17.15 -37.17
CA TRP A 70 -12.68 -18.30 -36.29
C TRP A 70 -12.73 -17.92 -34.81
N GLY A 71 -12.04 -16.84 -34.43
CA GLY A 71 -11.99 -16.31 -33.07
C GLY A 71 -13.30 -15.67 -32.59
N LEU A 72 -14.32 -15.55 -33.44
CA LEU A 72 -15.64 -15.07 -33.05
C LEU A 72 -16.46 -16.07 -32.23
N ALA A 73 -15.98 -17.31 -32.09
CA ALA A 73 -16.65 -18.34 -31.31
C ALA A 73 -16.64 -18.00 -29.82
N LEU A 74 -17.83 -17.84 -29.23
CA LEU A 74 -18.01 -17.60 -27.81
C LEU A 74 -18.35 -18.92 -27.09
N PRO A 75 -17.69 -19.24 -25.96
CA PRO A 75 -18.10 -20.36 -25.13
C PRO A 75 -19.48 -20.11 -24.51
N VAL A 76 -20.28 -21.16 -24.44
CA VAL A 76 -21.70 -21.16 -24.05
C VAL A 76 -21.97 -21.86 -22.73
N SER A 77 -20.97 -22.54 -22.14
CA SER A 77 -21.12 -23.22 -20.84
C SER A 77 -20.65 -22.40 -19.64
N VAL A 78 -20.00 -21.26 -19.87
CA VAL A 78 -19.48 -20.36 -18.83
C VAL A 78 -20.44 -19.18 -18.63
N SER A 79 -20.25 -18.39 -17.57
CA SER A 79 -21.08 -17.21 -17.37
C SER A 79 -20.99 -16.25 -18.57
N PRO A 80 -22.08 -15.55 -18.96
CA PRO A 80 -22.05 -14.60 -20.06
C PRO A 80 -20.98 -13.51 -19.88
N MET A 81 -20.72 -13.10 -18.64
CA MET A 81 -19.69 -12.11 -18.29
C MET A 81 -18.26 -12.64 -18.50
N ALA A 82 -18.04 -13.94 -18.32
CA ALA A 82 -16.73 -14.57 -18.51
C ALA A 82 -16.49 -15.01 -19.96
N SER A 83 -17.55 -15.22 -20.73
CA SER A 83 -17.50 -15.87 -22.05
C SER A 83 -16.57 -15.16 -23.03
N ASP A 84 -16.72 -13.85 -23.17
CA ASP A 84 -15.99 -13.09 -24.17
C ASP A 84 -14.52 -12.83 -23.77
N VAL A 85 -14.25 -12.70 -22.47
CA VAL A 85 -12.91 -12.63 -21.87
C VAL A 85 -12.15 -13.95 -22.05
N ILE A 86 -12.77 -15.09 -21.72
CA ILE A 86 -12.17 -16.43 -21.92
C ILE A 86 -11.90 -16.67 -23.40
N ARG A 87 -12.88 -16.35 -24.28
CA ARG A 87 -12.68 -16.34 -25.73
C ARG A 87 -11.51 -15.46 -26.13
N GLY A 88 -11.38 -14.27 -25.53
CA GLY A 88 -10.29 -13.34 -25.79
C GLY A 88 -8.91 -13.96 -25.58
N TYR A 89 -8.72 -14.67 -24.47
CA TYR A 89 -7.46 -15.37 -24.17
C TYR A 89 -7.21 -16.56 -25.10
N TRP A 90 -8.23 -17.40 -25.31
CA TRP A 90 -8.15 -18.54 -26.23
C TRP A 90 -7.81 -18.09 -27.66
N ALA A 91 -8.50 -17.06 -28.15
CA ALA A 91 -8.29 -16.51 -29.48
C ALA A 91 -6.89 -15.90 -29.61
N GLN A 92 -6.42 -15.13 -28.62
CA GLN A 92 -5.05 -14.61 -28.60
C GLN A 92 -4.00 -15.71 -28.70
N ARG A 93 -4.19 -16.83 -27.99
CA ARG A 93 -3.24 -17.94 -28.03
C ARG A 93 -3.16 -18.55 -29.43
N ILE A 94 -4.29 -18.83 -30.06
CA ILE A 94 -4.31 -19.36 -31.44
C ILE A 94 -3.84 -18.29 -32.45
N LEU A 95 -4.06 -17.00 -32.19
CA LEU A 95 -3.63 -15.91 -33.05
C LEU A 95 -2.12 -15.94 -33.35
N TRP A 96 -1.33 -16.34 -32.36
CA TRP A 96 0.12 -16.46 -32.49
C TRP A 96 0.55 -17.57 -33.46
N GLU A 97 -0.27 -18.63 -33.62
CA GLU A 97 -0.03 -19.73 -34.57
C GLU A 97 -0.07 -19.26 -36.02
N ILE A 98 -0.69 -18.11 -36.30
CA ILE A 98 -0.82 -17.51 -37.63
C ILE A 98 -0.04 -16.19 -37.76
N GLY A 99 0.87 -15.91 -36.80
CA GLY A 99 1.67 -14.68 -36.76
C GLY A 99 0.85 -13.41 -36.47
N GLY A 100 -0.37 -13.56 -35.98
CA GLY A 100 -1.23 -12.44 -35.64
C GLY A 100 -0.95 -11.88 -34.24
N GLN A 101 -1.42 -10.66 -34.01
CA GLN A 101 -1.24 -9.90 -32.78
C GLN A 101 -2.53 -9.20 -32.37
N LEU A 102 -2.75 -9.10 -31.06
CA LEU A 102 -3.75 -8.22 -30.48
C LEU A 102 -3.21 -6.79 -30.48
N VAL A 103 -4.03 -5.84 -30.90
CA VAL A 103 -3.71 -4.41 -30.82
C VAL A 103 -4.78 -3.67 -30.04
N VAL A 104 -4.36 -2.89 -29.06
CA VAL A 104 -5.22 -1.98 -28.30
C VAL A 104 -5.21 -0.61 -28.97
N TYR A 105 -6.40 -0.13 -29.32
CA TYR A 105 -6.64 1.16 -29.97
C TYR A 105 -7.13 2.19 -28.94
N PRO A 106 -6.87 3.50 -29.17
CA PRO A 106 -7.52 4.60 -28.46
C PRO A 106 -9.06 4.51 -28.53
N PRO A 107 -9.80 5.34 -27.78
CA PRO A 107 -11.26 5.26 -27.80
C PRO A 107 -11.82 5.50 -29.20
N THR A 108 -12.59 4.54 -29.73
CA THR A 108 -13.25 4.63 -31.05
C THR A 108 -14.77 4.62 -30.95
N VAL A 109 -15.32 4.35 -29.77
CA VAL A 109 -16.76 4.32 -29.51
C VAL A 109 -17.07 5.03 -28.20
N HIS A 110 -18.32 5.47 -28.04
CA HIS A 110 -18.84 6.04 -26.81
C HIS A 110 -20.14 5.32 -26.44
N ARG A 111 -20.24 4.81 -25.22
CA ARG A 111 -21.42 4.10 -24.69
C ARG A 111 -22.00 4.87 -23.52
N THR A 112 -23.28 5.23 -23.57
CA THR A 112 -23.95 5.88 -22.45
C THR A 112 -24.26 4.87 -21.33
N ASP A 113 -24.02 5.24 -20.07
CA ASP A 113 -24.39 4.43 -18.90
C ASP A 113 -25.90 4.48 -18.65
N ASN A 114 -26.61 3.52 -19.25
CA ASN A 114 -28.04 3.29 -19.02
C ASN A 114 -28.29 1.93 -18.35
N VAL A 115 -27.26 1.32 -17.75
CA VAL A 115 -27.27 -0.08 -17.32
C VAL A 115 -27.26 -0.14 -15.81
N HIS A 116 -27.93 -1.14 -15.23
CA HIS A 116 -27.85 -1.41 -13.79
C HIS A 116 -26.68 -2.34 -13.50
N ALA A 117 -26.01 -2.18 -12.35
CA ALA A 117 -24.91 -3.03 -11.94
C ALA A 117 -25.32 -4.51 -11.97
N HIS A 118 -24.49 -5.36 -12.57
CA HIS A 118 -24.65 -6.81 -12.43
C HIS A 118 -24.01 -7.30 -11.11
N PRO A 119 -24.54 -8.38 -10.52
CA PRO A 119 -23.99 -8.94 -9.28
C PRO A 119 -22.57 -9.47 -9.48
N PHE A 120 -21.71 -9.27 -8.47
CA PHE A 120 -20.34 -9.82 -8.44
C PHE A 120 -20.31 -11.36 -8.61
N ASP A 121 -21.35 -12.06 -8.18
CA ASP A 121 -21.45 -13.52 -8.30
C ASP A 121 -21.41 -14.00 -9.76
N GLU A 122 -21.79 -13.15 -10.73
CA GLU A 122 -21.74 -13.47 -12.17
C GLU A 122 -20.31 -13.40 -12.76
N GLU A 123 -19.37 -12.74 -12.07
CA GLU A 123 -17.96 -12.56 -12.48
C GLU A 123 -17.00 -13.52 -11.77
N LYS A 124 -17.49 -14.33 -10.83
CA LYS A 124 -16.68 -15.20 -9.98
C LYS A 124 -15.72 -16.11 -10.77
N ASP A 125 -16.19 -16.63 -11.91
CA ASP A 125 -15.40 -17.50 -12.79
C ASP A 125 -14.18 -16.78 -13.39
N ILE A 126 -14.27 -15.47 -13.61
CA ILE A 126 -13.18 -14.63 -14.13
C ILE A 126 -12.09 -14.47 -13.08
N HIS A 127 -12.47 -14.04 -11.86
CA HIS A 127 -11.51 -13.72 -10.81
C HIS A 127 -10.76 -14.93 -10.26
N VAL A 128 -11.38 -16.11 -10.27
CA VAL A 128 -10.77 -17.34 -9.71
C VAL A 128 -9.88 -18.06 -10.74
N ASN A 129 -10.26 -18.08 -12.02
CA ASN A 129 -9.64 -18.99 -13.00
C ASN A 129 -8.72 -18.34 -14.04
N VAL A 130 -8.77 -17.02 -14.26
CA VAL A 130 -8.00 -16.38 -15.36
C VAL A 130 -6.49 -16.56 -15.19
N GLY A 131 -5.95 -16.49 -13.97
CA GLY A 131 -4.52 -16.74 -13.74
C GLY A 131 -4.10 -18.16 -14.13
N ARG A 132 -4.92 -19.17 -13.78
CA ARG A 132 -4.71 -20.58 -14.16
C ARG A 132 -4.78 -20.75 -15.67
N LEU A 133 -5.75 -20.10 -16.32
CA LEU A 133 -5.92 -20.14 -17.77
C LEU A 133 -4.72 -19.55 -18.51
N ILE A 134 -4.24 -18.37 -18.10
CA ILE A 134 -3.09 -17.72 -18.76
C ILE A 134 -1.85 -18.62 -18.68
N ASN A 135 -1.55 -19.18 -17.50
CA ASN A 135 -0.41 -20.09 -17.32
C ASN A 135 -0.53 -21.31 -18.24
N PHE A 136 -1.71 -21.95 -18.26
CA PHE A 136 -1.98 -23.08 -19.14
C PHE A 136 -1.79 -22.72 -20.62
N LEU A 137 -2.36 -21.60 -21.10
CA LEU A 137 -2.25 -21.20 -22.50
C LEU A 137 -0.81 -20.85 -22.90
N MET A 138 -0.03 -20.29 -21.98
CA MET A 138 1.39 -19.99 -22.19
C MET A 138 2.24 -21.26 -22.34
N GLU A 139 1.88 -22.33 -21.65
CA GLU A 139 2.56 -23.64 -21.70
C GLU A 139 2.07 -24.52 -22.85
N TRP A 140 0.82 -24.36 -23.28
CA TRP A 140 0.21 -25.22 -24.30
C TRP A 140 0.97 -25.16 -25.64
N ARG A 141 1.21 -26.34 -26.23
CA ARG A 141 1.85 -26.54 -27.54
C ARG A 141 1.07 -27.61 -28.30
N SER A 142 1.04 -27.49 -29.62
CA SER A 142 0.39 -28.47 -30.50
C SER A 142 1.26 -28.82 -31.71
N THR A 143 1.24 -30.09 -32.08
CA THR A 143 1.91 -30.63 -33.26
C THR A 143 0.96 -30.85 -34.44
N LYS A 144 -0.33 -30.48 -34.29
CA LYS A 144 -1.32 -30.68 -35.35
C LYS A 144 -0.97 -29.87 -36.62
N PRO A 145 -1.20 -30.41 -37.82
CA PRO A 145 -0.71 -29.82 -39.06
C PRO A 145 -1.56 -28.66 -39.61
N THR A 146 -2.85 -28.57 -39.25
CA THR A 146 -3.74 -27.47 -39.69
C THR A 146 -4.16 -26.56 -38.54
N LEU A 147 -4.59 -25.34 -38.87
CA LEU A 147 -5.10 -24.40 -37.89
C LEU A 147 -6.34 -24.95 -37.18
N PHE A 148 -7.29 -25.51 -37.93
CA PHE A 148 -8.54 -26.02 -37.35
C PHE A 148 -8.31 -27.21 -36.42
N GLU A 149 -7.36 -28.10 -36.74
CA GLU A 149 -6.98 -29.16 -35.81
C GLU A 149 -6.31 -28.60 -34.55
N ARG A 150 -5.48 -27.54 -34.64
CA ARG A 150 -4.91 -26.87 -33.46
C ARG A 150 -5.97 -26.19 -32.60
N ILE A 151 -6.97 -25.60 -33.24
CA ILE A 151 -8.12 -25.00 -32.54
C ILE A 151 -8.86 -26.09 -31.75
N LEU A 152 -9.20 -27.21 -32.39
CA LEU A 152 -9.88 -28.31 -31.71
C LEU A 152 -9.02 -28.93 -30.60
N ASP A 153 -7.71 -29.07 -30.83
CA ASP A 153 -6.76 -29.61 -29.86
C ASP A 153 -6.66 -28.73 -28.61
N LEU A 154 -6.56 -27.40 -28.78
CA LEU A 154 -6.60 -26.47 -27.65
C LEU A 154 -7.97 -26.52 -26.97
N SER A 155 -9.06 -26.53 -27.74
CA SER A 155 -10.40 -26.54 -27.17
C SER A 155 -10.69 -27.79 -26.36
N TYR A 156 -10.20 -28.95 -26.82
CA TYR A 156 -10.27 -30.22 -26.09
C TYR A 156 -9.45 -30.15 -24.80
N ALA A 157 -8.20 -29.69 -24.88
CA ALA A 157 -7.35 -29.56 -23.70
C ALA A 157 -7.94 -28.58 -22.66
N MET A 158 -8.60 -27.51 -23.11
CA MET A 158 -9.32 -26.59 -22.21
C MET A 158 -10.53 -27.24 -21.54
N THR A 159 -11.21 -28.17 -22.22
CA THR A 159 -12.29 -28.97 -21.62
C THR A 159 -11.76 -29.92 -20.55
N GLU A 160 -10.67 -30.62 -20.82
CA GLU A 160 -10.04 -31.56 -19.86
C GLU A 160 -9.58 -30.84 -18.57
N GLU A 161 -9.00 -29.63 -18.71
CA GLU A 161 -8.56 -28.81 -17.58
C GLU A 161 -9.72 -28.08 -16.86
N GLY A 162 -10.95 -28.22 -17.36
CA GLY A 162 -12.16 -27.64 -16.77
C GLY A 162 -12.20 -26.11 -16.85
N PHE A 163 -11.71 -25.51 -17.93
CA PHE A 163 -11.93 -24.07 -18.21
C PHE A 163 -13.30 -23.81 -18.82
N TRP A 164 -13.88 -24.80 -19.50
CA TRP A 164 -15.23 -24.85 -20.02
C TRP A 164 -15.68 -26.31 -20.16
N TRP A 165 -16.93 -26.58 -20.57
CA TRP A 165 -17.48 -27.93 -20.56
C TRP A 165 -17.50 -28.58 -21.97
N GLU A 166 -17.89 -29.86 -22.04
CA GLU A 166 -17.95 -30.59 -23.32
C GLU A 166 -18.84 -29.91 -24.36
N LYS A 167 -19.87 -29.15 -23.92
CA LYS A 167 -20.76 -28.42 -24.81
C LYS A 167 -20.00 -27.40 -25.68
N ASP A 168 -18.98 -26.75 -25.14
CA ASP A 168 -18.17 -25.78 -25.88
C ASP A 168 -17.30 -26.47 -26.92
N LEU A 169 -16.76 -27.65 -26.62
CA LEU A 169 -16.00 -28.43 -27.59
C LEU A 169 -16.87 -28.83 -28.80
N HIS A 170 -18.10 -29.29 -28.54
CA HIS A 170 -19.05 -29.61 -29.60
C HIS A 170 -19.43 -28.36 -30.41
N PHE A 171 -19.67 -27.24 -29.73
CA PHE A 171 -19.97 -25.95 -30.37
C PHE A 171 -18.81 -25.47 -31.25
N MET A 172 -17.57 -25.57 -30.77
CA MET A 172 -16.36 -25.21 -31.52
C MET A 172 -16.19 -26.09 -32.76
N ALA A 173 -16.42 -27.40 -32.63
CA ALA A 173 -16.38 -28.30 -33.79
C ALA A 173 -17.43 -27.94 -34.84
N ALA A 174 -18.68 -27.66 -34.43
CA ALA A 174 -19.73 -27.21 -35.33
C ALA A 174 -19.38 -25.87 -36.01
N TRP A 175 -18.89 -24.88 -35.24
CA TRP A 175 -18.47 -23.60 -35.77
C TRP A 175 -17.38 -23.72 -36.84
N LEU A 176 -16.36 -24.55 -36.60
CA LEU A 176 -15.31 -24.79 -37.59
C LEU A 176 -15.86 -25.48 -38.86
N GLN A 177 -16.82 -26.40 -38.72
CA GLN A 177 -17.49 -27.02 -39.87
C GLN A 177 -18.27 -26.00 -40.69
N ASP A 178 -18.98 -25.08 -40.03
CA ASP A 178 -19.69 -23.99 -40.70
C ASP A 178 -18.73 -23.09 -41.47
N LEU A 179 -17.56 -22.77 -40.89
CA LEU A 179 -16.51 -22.03 -41.59
C LEU A 179 -16.04 -22.75 -42.86
N VAL A 180 -15.82 -24.07 -42.79
CA VAL A 180 -15.49 -24.87 -43.98
C VAL A 180 -16.62 -24.79 -45.01
N ALA A 181 -17.87 -24.95 -44.58
CA ALA A 181 -19.05 -24.97 -45.45
C ALA A 181 -19.24 -23.65 -46.21
N VAL A 182 -18.97 -22.51 -45.57
CA VAL A 182 -19.03 -21.18 -46.22
C VAL A 182 -17.77 -20.83 -47.01
N GLY A 183 -16.80 -21.75 -47.11
CA GLY A 183 -15.59 -21.57 -47.91
C GLY A 183 -14.53 -20.69 -47.26
N TYR A 184 -14.53 -20.57 -45.93
CA TYR A 184 -13.49 -19.86 -45.20
C TYR A 184 -12.12 -20.50 -45.44
N ARG A 185 -11.14 -19.67 -45.84
CA ARG A 185 -9.78 -20.13 -46.09
C ARG A 185 -8.94 -20.01 -44.84
N GLN A 186 -8.51 -21.16 -44.31
CA GLN A 186 -7.62 -21.20 -43.15
C GLN A 186 -6.31 -20.44 -43.45
N PRO A 187 -5.89 -19.50 -42.58
CA PRO A 187 -4.57 -18.90 -42.65
C PRO A 187 -3.47 -19.95 -42.56
N ARG A 188 -2.32 -19.64 -43.16
CA ARG A 188 -1.13 -20.48 -43.03
C ARG A 188 -0.57 -20.38 -41.62
N LEU A 189 -0.18 -21.52 -41.06
CA LEU A 189 0.56 -21.56 -39.81
C LEU A 189 1.93 -20.90 -39.98
N MET A 190 2.36 -20.17 -38.97
CA MET A 190 3.66 -19.50 -38.89
C MET A 190 4.49 -20.09 -37.75
N SER A 191 5.78 -19.76 -37.70
CA SER A 191 6.65 -20.18 -36.59
C SER A 191 6.22 -19.48 -35.30
N LEU A 192 5.96 -20.25 -34.25
CA LEU A 192 5.73 -19.72 -32.91
C LEU A 192 7.06 -19.20 -32.32
N GLU A 193 7.05 -17.98 -31.80
CA GLU A 193 8.25 -17.31 -31.28
C GLU A 193 8.20 -17.06 -29.77
N ILE A 194 7.20 -17.62 -29.08
CA ILE A 194 6.95 -17.38 -27.65
C ILE A 194 8.14 -17.74 -26.74
N ASP A 195 8.89 -18.79 -27.11
CA ASP A 195 10.04 -19.32 -26.35
C ASP A 195 11.38 -18.68 -26.75
N ARG A 196 11.37 -17.77 -27.74
CA ARG A 196 12.61 -17.09 -28.16
C ARG A 196 12.96 -15.98 -27.16
N PRO A 197 14.24 -15.85 -26.76
CA PRO A 197 14.67 -14.73 -25.94
C PRO A 197 14.36 -13.43 -26.68
N ARG A 198 13.61 -12.53 -26.02
CA ARG A 198 13.33 -11.21 -26.59
C ARG A 198 14.64 -10.45 -26.81
N ALA A 199 14.77 -9.81 -27.97
CA ALA A 199 15.89 -8.91 -28.21
C ALA A 199 15.96 -7.83 -27.12
N ALA A 200 17.17 -7.52 -26.64
CA ALA A 200 17.37 -6.46 -25.67
C ALA A 200 16.91 -5.12 -26.27
N ILE A 201 15.85 -4.53 -25.72
CA ILE A 201 15.32 -3.23 -26.16
C ILE A 201 16.32 -2.16 -25.73
N GLY A 202 17.08 -1.60 -26.68
CA GLY A 202 18.02 -0.53 -26.43
C GLY A 202 17.32 0.77 -26.03
N HIS A 203 18.05 1.71 -25.41
CA HIS A 203 17.50 3.02 -25.06
C HIS A 203 16.97 3.81 -26.28
N GLY A 204 17.50 3.57 -27.49
CA GLY A 204 17.06 4.21 -28.73
C GLY A 204 15.76 3.67 -29.34
N ASP A 205 15.31 2.48 -28.93
CA ASP A 205 14.06 1.85 -29.42
C ASP A 205 12.84 2.19 -28.54
N LYS A 206 13.06 2.91 -27.44
CA LYS A 206 12.02 3.34 -26.51
C LYS A 206 11.46 4.66 -26.96
N GLN A 207 10.14 4.70 -27.18
CA GLN A 207 9.42 5.93 -27.42
C GLN A 207 8.65 6.29 -26.14
N GLU A 208 8.92 7.47 -25.59
CA GLU A 208 8.15 8.00 -24.47
C GLU A 208 6.87 8.63 -25.00
N PHE A 209 5.74 8.32 -24.35
CA PHE A 209 4.46 8.95 -24.60
C PHE A 209 3.98 9.56 -23.29
N VAL A 210 3.75 10.87 -23.31
CA VAL A 210 3.15 11.59 -22.18
C VAL A 210 1.66 11.69 -22.45
N PRO A 211 0.81 10.91 -21.75
CA PRO A 211 -0.63 10.94 -21.97
C PRO A 211 -1.21 12.29 -21.58
N LYS A 212 -2.27 12.72 -22.27
CA LYS A 212 -3.04 13.88 -21.84
C LYS A 212 -3.62 13.63 -20.45
N LYS A 213 -3.50 14.63 -19.58
CA LYS A 213 -4.15 14.59 -18.27
C LYS A 213 -5.64 14.84 -18.47
N LEU A 214 -6.43 13.78 -18.38
CA LEU A 214 -7.89 13.84 -18.39
C LEU A 214 -8.41 13.85 -16.95
N PRO A 215 -9.56 14.50 -16.69
CA PRO A 215 -10.23 14.44 -15.40
C PRO A 215 -10.50 12.98 -15.05
N SER A 216 -10.27 12.62 -13.79
CA SER A 216 -10.49 11.25 -13.36
C SER A 216 -11.97 10.99 -13.16
N VAL A 217 -12.49 9.88 -13.67
CA VAL A 217 -13.85 9.42 -13.34
C VAL A 217 -13.79 8.73 -11.98
N HIS A 218 -13.71 9.56 -10.94
CA HIS A 218 -14.02 9.17 -9.57
C HIS A 218 -15.41 9.72 -9.24
N LEU A 219 -16.49 9.10 -9.71
CA LEU A 219 -17.87 9.50 -9.38
C LEU A 219 -18.33 8.94 -8.02
N GLY A 220 -17.41 8.97 -7.06
CA GLY A 220 -17.71 8.88 -5.62
C GLY A 220 -16.73 9.65 -4.74
N VAL A 221 -15.85 10.41 -5.37
CA VAL A 221 -15.16 11.53 -4.75
C VAL A 221 -15.42 12.66 -5.72
N GLU A 222 -16.41 13.51 -5.44
CA GLU A 222 -16.51 14.78 -6.16
C GLU A 222 -15.11 15.41 -6.13
N GLU A 223 -14.45 15.54 -7.29
CA GLU A 223 -13.44 16.58 -7.48
C GLU A 223 -14.21 17.90 -7.48
N ILE A 224 -14.75 18.27 -6.31
CA ILE A 224 -15.20 19.63 -6.04
C ILE A 224 -13.98 20.49 -6.39
N GLY A 225 -14.18 21.48 -7.25
CA GLY A 225 -13.17 22.45 -7.67
C GLY A 225 -12.55 23.28 -6.52
N GLY A 226 -12.78 22.90 -5.26
CA GLY A 226 -11.82 23.05 -4.19
C GLY A 226 -11.71 21.67 -3.52
N VAL A 227 -10.51 21.10 -3.51
CA VAL A 227 -10.18 19.96 -2.65
C VAL A 227 -10.88 20.18 -1.30
N SER A 228 -11.85 19.32 -0.94
CA SER A 228 -12.47 19.42 0.37
C SER A 228 -11.32 19.52 1.38
N THR A 229 -11.40 20.47 2.30
CA THR A 229 -10.28 20.80 3.21
C THR A 229 -9.65 19.54 3.77
N GLU A 230 -10.47 18.53 4.02
CA GLU A 230 -10.18 17.20 4.54
C GLU A 230 -9.31 16.37 3.58
N ILE A 231 -9.66 16.22 2.29
CA ILE A 231 -8.84 15.42 1.33
C ILE A 231 -7.50 16.12 1.10
N GLY A 232 -7.52 17.45 1.07
CA GLY A 232 -6.32 18.26 0.92
C GLY A 232 -5.40 18.13 2.12
N ASN A 233 -5.98 18.03 3.31
CA ASN A 233 -5.25 17.74 4.52
C ASN A 233 -4.64 16.34 4.48
N LEU A 234 -5.37 15.31 4.04
CA LEU A 234 -4.82 13.96 3.90
C LEU A 234 -3.62 13.91 2.94
N ILE A 235 -3.72 14.58 1.79
CA ILE A 235 -2.60 14.69 0.82
C ILE A 235 -1.43 15.45 1.44
N LYS A 236 -1.67 16.55 2.17
CA LYS A 236 -0.60 17.30 2.88
C LYS A 236 0.09 16.43 3.93
N TRP A 237 -0.67 15.68 4.73
CA TRP A 237 -0.12 14.79 5.74
C TRP A 237 0.69 13.66 5.12
N ARG A 238 0.19 12.99 4.06
CA ARG A 238 0.96 11.97 3.33
C ARG A 238 2.21 12.55 2.67
N LYS A 239 2.14 13.76 2.11
CA LYS A 239 3.33 14.42 1.56
C LYS A 239 4.36 14.74 2.64
N HIS A 240 3.92 15.06 3.85
CA HIS A 240 4.80 15.39 4.96
C HIS A 240 5.34 14.14 5.70
N PHE A 241 4.54 13.09 5.89
CA PHE A 241 4.93 11.92 6.69
C PHE A 241 5.10 10.62 5.88
N GLY A 242 4.82 10.62 4.58
CA GLY A 242 4.85 9.43 3.72
C GLY A 242 6.22 8.79 3.55
N ASP A 243 7.30 9.48 3.92
CA ASP A 243 8.68 8.95 3.98
C ASP A 243 9.17 8.70 5.41
N VAL A 244 8.33 8.93 6.42
CA VAL A 244 8.61 8.68 7.83
C VAL A 244 8.06 7.32 8.25
N VAL A 245 8.82 6.57 9.04
CA VAL A 245 8.38 5.29 9.62
C VAL A 245 7.87 5.51 11.03
N LEU A 246 6.69 4.97 11.33
CA LEU A 246 6.13 4.95 12.67
C LEU A 246 6.48 3.63 13.37
N ILE A 247 6.92 3.71 14.62
CA ILE A 247 7.22 2.56 15.47
C ILE A 247 6.30 2.64 16.68
N VAL A 248 5.41 1.67 16.83
CA VAL A 248 4.48 1.58 17.96
C VAL A 248 4.91 0.41 18.83
N HIS A 249 5.18 0.68 20.11
CA HIS A 249 5.42 -0.39 21.08
C HIS A 249 4.13 -0.70 21.85
N CYS A 250 3.60 -1.89 21.64
CA CYS A 250 2.44 -2.40 22.36
C CYS A 250 2.86 -3.05 23.67
N THR A 251 2.16 -2.69 24.74
CA THR A 251 2.30 -3.25 26.09
C THR A 251 1.21 -4.30 26.37
N GLY A 252 0.07 -4.20 25.70
CA GLY A 252 -1.04 -5.16 25.77
C GLY A 252 -0.98 -6.31 24.74
N PRO A 253 -2.01 -7.19 24.71
CA PRO A 253 -2.10 -8.29 23.76
C PRO A 253 -2.19 -7.77 22.31
N VAL A 254 -1.32 -8.30 21.45
CA VAL A 254 -1.14 -7.82 20.07
C VAL A 254 -2.07 -8.46 19.05
N ASP A 255 -2.75 -9.56 19.41
CA ASP A 255 -3.55 -10.37 18.48
C ASP A 255 -4.71 -9.61 17.83
N ARG A 256 -5.11 -8.48 18.42
CA ARG A 256 -6.20 -7.63 17.90
C ARG A 256 -5.80 -6.16 17.70
N THR A 257 -4.94 -5.62 18.57
CA THR A 257 -4.54 -4.20 18.53
C THR A 257 -3.50 -3.89 17.45
N ALA A 258 -2.66 -4.85 17.05
CA ALA A 258 -1.56 -4.59 16.11
C ALA A 258 -2.03 -4.20 14.70
N LEU A 259 -3.11 -4.82 14.21
CA LEU A 259 -3.69 -4.47 12.91
C LEU A 259 -4.38 -3.11 12.96
N GLU A 260 -5.09 -2.80 14.05
CA GLU A 260 -5.76 -1.53 14.29
C GLU A 260 -4.79 -0.34 14.25
N TRP A 261 -3.64 -0.44 14.93
CA TRP A 261 -2.61 0.60 14.87
C TRP A 261 -2.05 0.80 13.46
N ARG A 262 -1.90 -0.28 12.68
CA ARG A 262 -1.47 -0.19 11.27
C ARG A 262 -2.56 0.42 10.39
N LEU A 263 -3.83 0.12 10.63
CA LEU A 263 -4.96 0.71 9.92
C LEU A 263 -5.06 2.22 10.17
N LEU A 264 -4.94 2.64 11.43
CA LEU A 264 -4.98 4.05 11.83
C LEU A 264 -3.84 4.86 11.18
N TYR A 265 -2.60 4.45 11.41
CA TYR A 265 -1.44 5.26 11.02
C TYR A 265 -0.86 4.93 9.64
N GLY A 266 -1.16 3.75 9.09
CA GLY A 266 -0.69 3.33 7.76
C GLY A 266 -1.27 4.17 6.61
N ARG A 267 -2.31 4.96 6.88
CA ARG A 267 -2.82 5.97 5.96
C ARG A 267 -1.90 7.17 5.79
N ILE A 268 -0.95 7.40 6.71
CA ILE A 268 -0.16 8.63 6.76
C ILE A 268 1.33 8.35 6.62
N PHE A 269 1.82 7.35 7.34
CA PHE A 269 3.24 7.02 7.42
C PHE A 269 3.64 6.01 6.35
N ARG A 270 4.94 6.00 6.00
CA ARG A 270 5.52 5.05 5.04
C ARG A 270 5.23 3.60 5.42
N ALA A 271 5.41 3.31 6.70
CA ALA A 271 5.24 2.01 7.32
C ALA A 271 4.95 2.21 8.81
N VAL A 272 4.22 1.25 9.40
CA VAL A 272 3.95 1.17 10.83
C VAL A 272 4.52 -0.15 11.36
N VAL A 273 5.61 -0.06 12.12
CA VAL A 273 6.30 -1.17 12.76
C VAL A 273 5.70 -1.37 14.15
N ILE A 274 5.30 -2.60 14.46
CA ILE A 274 4.74 -2.94 15.77
C ILE A 274 5.77 -3.77 16.54
N LEU A 275 6.12 -3.30 17.73
CA LEU A 275 6.98 -3.99 18.69
C LEU A 275 6.14 -4.42 19.91
N SER A 276 6.46 -5.55 20.53
CA SER A 276 5.87 -5.96 21.80
C SER A 276 6.79 -6.93 22.54
N GLU A 277 6.50 -7.22 23.81
CA GLU A 277 7.24 -8.25 24.56
C GLU A 277 7.15 -9.63 23.86
N GLN A 278 5.97 -9.98 23.33
CA GLN A 278 5.70 -11.25 22.65
C GLN A 278 5.52 -11.05 21.14
N GLY A 279 6.51 -11.47 20.36
CA GLY A 279 6.43 -11.41 18.90
C GLY A 279 5.37 -12.36 18.33
N ASN A 280 4.76 -11.96 17.22
CA ASN A 280 3.79 -12.77 16.48
C ASN A 280 4.11 -12.64 14.98
N SER A 281 4.65 -13.70 14.36
CA SER A 281 5.08 -13.71 12.97
C SER A 281 3.93 -13.51 11.99
N ASP A 282 2.77 -14.07 12.30
CA ASP A 282 1.58 -14.04 11.42
C ASP A 282 1.01 -12.62 11.32
N LEU A 283 1.15 -11.84 12.40
CA LEU A 283 0.78 -10.43 12.48
C LEU A 283 1.96 -9.48 12.23
N ALA A 284 3.11 -9.99 11.80
CA ALA A 284 4.35 -9.24 11.59
C ALA A 284 4.75 -8.34 12.79
N VAL A 285 4.54 -8.82 14.01
CA VAL A 285 4.91 -8.16 15.27
C VAL A 285 6.26 -8.67 15.74
N GLU A 286 7.18 -7.76 16.00
CA GLU A 286 8.55 -8.08 16.43
C GLU A 286 8.66 -8.08 17.95
N SER A 287 9.34 -9.10 18.50
CA SER A 287 9.62 -9.16 19.94
C SER A 287 10.72 -8.17 20.32
N SER A 288 10.42 -7.31 21.28
CA SER A 288 11.30 -6.33 21.90
C SER A 288 10.96 -6.21 23.38
N ASN A 289 12.00 -6.12 24.22
CA ASN A 289 11.82 -5.83 25.64
C ASN A 289 11.41 -4.36 25.82
N PHE A 290 10.31 -4.10 26.51
CA PHE A 290 9.72 -2.78 26.68
C PHE A 290 10.65 -1.82 27.41
N ALA A 291 11.22 -2.26 28.53
CA ALA A 291 12.16 -1.48 29.33
C ALA A 291 13.38 -1.03 28.51
N HIS A 292 13.69 -1.71 27.40
CA HIS A 292 14.84 -1.46 26.54
C HIS A 292 14.46 -1.23 25.08
N ALA A 293 13.23 -0.82 24.79
CA ALA A 293 12.73 -0.70 23.41
C ALA A 293 13.64 0.16 22.51
N TYR A 294 14.23 1.23 23.08
CA TYR A 294 15.17 2.10 22.38
C TYR A 294 16.41 1.37 21.85
N LYS A 295 16.84 0.27 22.48
CA LYS A 295 17.98 -0.55 22.03
C LYS A 295 17.65 -1.37 20.77
N TYR A 296 16.37 -1.59 20.49
CA TYR A 296 15.92 -2.31 19.30
C TYR A 296 15.87 -1.41 18.05
N LEU A 297 15.66 -0.11 18.23
CA LEU A 297 15.45 0.85 17.14
C LEU A 297 16.54 0.87 16.07
N PRO A 298 17.85 0.70 16.36
CA PRO A 298 18.89 0.58 15.34
C PRO A 298 18.57 -0.47 14.26
N LYS A 299 17.99 -1.61 14.63
CA LYS A 299 17.59 -2.65 13.67
C LYS A 299 16.49 -2.16 12.73
N VAL A 300 15.55 -1.37 13.26
CA VAL A 300 14.48 -0.75 12.46
C VAL A 300 15.05 0.31 11.53
N PHE A 301 16.02 1.10 11.99
CA PHE A 301 16.70 2.11 11.17
C PHE A 301 17.42 1.48 9.98
N ASP A 302 18.14 0.38 10.20
CA ASP A 302 18.85 -0.34 9.15
C ASP A 302 17.88 -0.95 8.13
N ARG A 303 16.76 -1.53 8.59
CA ARG A 303 15.73 -2.09 7.72
C ARG A 303 15.09 -1.04 6.82
N PHE A 304 14.88 0.18 7.33
CA PHE A 304 14.28 1.28 6.60
C PHE A 304 15.30 2.39 6.31
N ALA A 305 16.49 2.03 5.82
CA ALA A 305 17.57 2.98 5.54
C ALA A 305 17.18 4.11 4.56
N GLY A 306 16.12 3.93 3.77
CA GLY A 306 15.58 4.95 2.85
C GLY A 306 14.55 5.91 3.46
N ALA A 307 14.18 5.78 4.75
CA ALA A 307 13.22 6.66 5.40
C ALA A 307 13.84 8.01 5.79
N GLU A 308 13.05 9.08 5.79
CA GLU A 308 13.49 10.43 6.18
C GLU A 308 13.67 10.56 7.69
N GLY A 309 12.94 9.77 8.47
CA GLY A 309 13.09 9.66 9.92
C GLY A 309 12.11 8.68 10.53
N PHE A 310 12.11 8.63 11.85
CA PHE A 310 11.41 7.62 12.64
C PHE A 310 10.68 8.27 13.79
N VAL A 311 9.36 8.07 13.88
CA VAL A 311 8.56 8.43 15.06
C VAL A 311 8.39 7.17 15.91
N PHE A 312 8.65 7.28 17.20
CA PHE A 312 8.35 6.22 18.17
C PHE A 312 7.21 6.69 19.08
N LEU A 313 6.27 5.81 19.38
CA LEU A 313 5.30 5.99 20.46
C LEU A 313 4.86 4.67 21.09
N GLN A 314 4.25 4.74 22.27
CA GLN A 314 3.61 3.60 22.93
C GLN A 314 2.11 3.53 22.62
N ASP A 315 1.54 2.34 22.71
CA ASP A 315 0.12 2.06 22.42
C ASP A 315 -0.90 2.84 23.26
N HIS A 316 -0.50 3.44 24.37
CA HIS A 316 -1.35 4.30 25.18
C HIS A 316 -1.06 5.80 24.98
N MET A 317 -0.32 6.13 23.93
CA MET A 317 -0.09 7.48 23.43
C MET A 317 -0.74 7.60 22.05
N VAL A 318 -1.54 8.63 21.84
CA VAL A 318 -2.17 8.90 20.53
C VAL A 318 -1.53 10.12 19.90
N LEU A 319 -1.12 9.99 18.64
CA LEU A 319 -0.45 11.03 17.87
C LEU A 319 -1.43 11.73 16.93
N ASN A 320 -1.67 13.01 17.19
CA ASN A 320 -2.46 13.89 16.34
C ASN A 320 -1.54 14.49 15.26
N TYR A 321 -1.20 13.68 14.26
CA TYR A 321 -0.21 14.01 13.23
C TYR A 321 -0.55 15.30 12.46
N TRP A 322 -1.82 15.70 12.40
CA TRP A 322 -2.25 16.93 11.73
C TRP A 322 -1.70 18.21 12.37
N ASN A 323 -1.38 18.19 13.66
CA ASN A 323 -0.82 19.34 14.37
C ASN A 323 0.71 19.47 14.23
N LEU A 324 1.36 18.56 13.48
CA LEU A 324 2.83 18.50 13.36
C LEU A 324 3.33 18.88 11.95
N LEU A 325 2.47 19.40 11.07
CA LEU A 325 2.85 19.81 9.71
C LEU A 325 3.91 20.91 9.65
N ASP A 326 3.93 21.79 10.64
CA ASP A 326 4.88 22.92 10.74
C ASP A 326 6.19 22.55 11.47
N ALA A 327 6.34 21.30 11.91
CA ALA A 327 7.52 20.84 12.61
C ALA A 327 8.66 20.53 11.64
N ASP A 328 9.87 20.98 11.97
CA ASP A 328 11.06 20.72 11.17
C ASP A 328 11.55 19.29 11.39
N LYS A 329 11.30 18.41 10.41
CA LYS A 329 11.74 17.01 10.38
C LYS A 329 13.26 16.84 10.29
N SER A 330 14.03 17.90 10.10
CA SER A 330 15.48 17.80 10.23
C SER A 330 15.93 17.73 11.69
N LYS A 331 15.11 18.15 12.66
CA LYS A 331 15.48 18.25 14.08
C LYS A 331 14.89 17.12 14.92
N LEU A 332 15.52 16.86 16.06
CA LEU A 332 15.01 15.91 17.06
C LEU A 332 13.73 16.45 17.69
N TRP A 333 12.70 15.61 17.83
CA TRP A 333 11.47 15.96 18.54
C TRP A 333 11.35 15.09 19.79
N ILE A 334 11.12 15.71 20.94
CA ILE A 334 10.91 15.03 22.22
C ILE A 334 10.09 15.93 23.14
N THR A 335 9.54 15.38 24.22
CA THR A 335 8.65 16.07 25.17
C THR A 335 9.38 16.93 26.21
N ASN A 336 10.58 17.44 25.92
CA ASN A 336 11.42 18.18 26.87
C ASN A 336 10.81 19.49 27.40
N LYS A 337 9.75 19.99 26.77
CA LYS A 337 9.01 21.17 27.20
C LYS A 337 7.75 20.87 28.01
N VAL A 338 7.38 19.59 28.13
CA VAL A 338 6.19 19.12 28.86
C VAL A 338 6.60 18.75 30.27
N LYS A 339 6.39 19.66 31.22
CA LYS A 339 6.88 19.53 32.62
C LYS A 339 6.24 18.36 33.36
N GLU A 340 5.03 17.99 32.98
CA GLU A 340 4.26 16.90 33.54
C GLU A 340 4.88 15.54 33.24
N SER A 341 5.60 15.43 32.11
CA SER A 341 6.24 14.19 31.69
C SER A 341 7.75 14.20 31.76
N TRP A 342 8.37 15.38 31.78
CA TRP A 342 9.82 15.55 31.79
C TRP A 342 10.27 16.12 33.13
N SER A 343 10.83 15.27 34.00
CA SER A 343 11.25 15.66 35.34
C SER A 343 12.76 15.55 35.55
N ASP A 344 13.30 16.57 36.20
CA ASP A 344 14.65 16.54 36.75
C ASP A 344 14.64 15.66 38.01
N VAL A 345 15.44 14.61 38.02
CA VAL A 345 15.63 13.73 39.18
C VAL A 345 17.00 13.99 39.78
N PRO A 346 17.08 14.68 40.93
CA PRO A 346 18.35 14.86 41.62
C PRO A 346 18.90 13.51 42.09
N LEU A 347 20.21 13.32 41.98
CA LEU A 347 20.92 12.15 42.50
C LEU A 347 21.37 12.36 43.97
N PRO A 348 21.92 13.53 44.37
CA PRO A 348 22.25 13.77 45.76
C PRO A 348 20.98 13.80 46.64
N GLY A 349 20.94 12.97 47.68
CA GLY A 349 19.86 12.97 48.68
C GLY A 349 18.55 12.33 48.22
N ASN A 350 18.54 11.60 47.09
CA ASN A 350 17.35 10.88 46.63
C ASN A 350 17.19 9.55 47.35
N ASN A 351 16.03 9.35 47.98
CA ASN A 351 15.72 8.15 48.76
C ASN A 351 15.24 6.97 47.91
N ASN A 352 15.04 7.15 46.60
CA ASN A 352 14.59 6.10 45.71
C ASN A 352 15.78 5.36 45.09
N GLU A 353 16.00 4.13 45.55
CA GLU A 353 17.11 3.27 45.13
C GLU A 353 17.13 3.01 43.61
N TRP A 354 15.96 2.92 42.96
CA TRP A 354 15.87 2.69 41.52
C TRP A 354 16.49 3.84 40.73
N PHE A 355 16.16 5.09 41.07
CA PHE A 355 16.73 6.26 40.41
C PHE A 355 18.23 6.40 40.65
N MET A 356 18.71 6.05 41.84
CA MET A 356 20.14 6.05 42.16
C MET A 356 20.91 5.03 41.30
N ASN A 357 20.35 3.82 41.14
CA ASN A 357 20.94 2.79 40.29
C ASN A 357 20.94 3.20 38.81
N GLN A 358 19.84 3.76 38.31
CA GLN A 358 19.77 4.30 36.95
C GLN A 358 20.80 5.43 36.74
N GLY A 359 20.94 6.36 37.69
CA GLY A 359 21.93 7.44 37.63
C GLY A 359 23.37 6.95 37.57
N ASN A 360 23.72 5.93 38.37
CA ASN A 360 25.04 5.31 38.32
C ASN A 360 25.33 4.66 36.96
N MET A 361 24.34 4.03 36.33
CA MET A 361 24.49 3.45 34.99
C MET A 361 24.57 4.52 33.90
N VAL A 362 23.78 5.58 33.99
CA VAL A 362 23.85 6.74 33.09
C VAL A 362 25.24 7.37 33.13
N LYS A 363 25.81 7.57 34.33
CA LYS A 363 27.17 8.10 34.46
C LYS A 363 28.19 7.22 33.73
N LYS A 364 28.14 5.90 33.94
CA LYS A 364 29.02 4.93 33.25
C LYS A 364 28.85 4.97 31.72
N ALA A 365 27.61 5.07 31.24
CA ALA A 365 27.30 5.16 29.82
C ALA A 365 27.85 6.45 29.21
N VAL A 366 27.56 7.60 29.83
CA VAL A 366 28.01 8.91 29.37
C VAL A 366 29.53 9.00 29.38
N ASP A 367 30.21 8.55 30.42
CA ASP A 367 31.69 8.55 30.48
C ASP A 367 32.32 7.70 29.35
N SER A 368 31.55 6.77 28.77
CA SER A 368 31.98 5.92 27.64
C SER A 368 31.65 6.51 26.26
N PHE A 369 30.82 7.56 26.18
CA PHE A 369 30.46 8.20 24.90
C PHE A 369 31.65 8.97 24.28
N PRO A 370 31.63 9.25 22.97
CA PRO A 370 32.57 10.20 22.37
C PRO A 370 32.54 11.58 23.05
N VAL A 371 33.70 12.25 23.12
CA VAL A 371 33.90 13.51 23.88
C VAL A 371 32.85 14.58 23.57
N HIS A 372 32.45 14.74 22.31
CA HIS A 372 31.45 15.73 21.92
C HIS A 372 30.05 15.41 22.49
N HIS A 373 29.64 14.14 22.48
CA HIS A 373 28.37 13.70 23.07
C HIS A 373 28.37 13.82 24.61
N GLN A 374 29.52 13.55 25.25
CA GLN A 374 29.69 13.80 26.69
C GLN A 374 29.48 15.28 27.03
N ALA A 375 30.13 16.16 26.26
CA ALA A 375 30.04 17.60 26.47
C ALA A 375 28.61 18.11 26.27
N ASN A 376 27.90 17.62 25.25
CA ASN A 376 26.50 17.96 25.01
C ASN A 376 25.59 17.54 26.18
N TYR A 377 25.74 16.31 26.67
CA TYR A 377 24.96 15.80 27.79
C TYR A 377 25.19 16.64 29.07
N LYS A 378 26.46 16.83 29.45
CA LYS A 378 26.86 17.60 30.62
C LYS A 378 26.39 19.06 30.54
N ARG A 379 26.47 19.67 29.36
CA ARG A 379 25.97 21.05 29.13
C ARG A 379 24.46 21.14 29.29
N SER A 380 23.73 20.09 28.96
CA SER A 380 22.27 20.10 28.95
C SER A 380 21.65 19.95 30.34
N ILE A 381 22.23 19.10 31.20
CA ILE A 381 21.62 18.81 32.51
C ILE A 381 22.58 18.90 33.72
N GLY A 382 23.89 19.03 33.50
CA GLY A 382 24.89 18.97 34.57
C GLY A 382 25.26 17.54 34.96
N GLU A 383 25.85 17.36 36.15
CA GLU A 383 26.35 16.06 36.64
C GLU A 383 25.55 15.47 37.83
N ASP A 384 24.72 16.29 38.48
CA ASP A 384 24.05 15.93 39.74
C ASP A 384 22.59 15.45 39.58
N LYS A 385 22.12 15.33 38.33
CA LYS A 385 20.75 14.94 38.02
C LYS A 385 20.65 14.10 36.76
N ILE A 386 19.58 13.33 36.67
CA ILE A 386 19.14 12.64 35.45
C ILE A 386 17.75 13.12 35.07
N ILE A 387 17.36 12.88 33.81
CA ILE A 387 16.01 13.14 33.35
C ILE A 387 15.21 11.85 33.40
N HIS A 388 14.01 11.95 33.96
CA HIS A 388 12.98 10.94 33.81
C HIS A 388 11.87 11.45 32.89
N CYS A 389 11.63 10.71 31.81
CA CYS A 389 10.58 11.01 30.85
C CYS A 389 9.50 9.93 30.91
N SER A 390 8.29 10.28 31.34
CA SER A 390 7.14 9.37 31.43
C SER A 390 6.19 9.46 30.22
N SER A 391 6.49 10.33 29.25
CA SER A 391 5.76 10.42 27.98
C SER A 391 6.62 9.93 26.84
N GLU A 392 6.18 8.81 26.31
CA GLU A 392 6.95 7.91 25.48
C GLU A 392 6.66 8.20 24.01
N ILE A 393 7.00 9.41 23.55
CA ILE A 393 6.89 9.81 22.15
C ILE A 393 8.08 10.69 21.74
N PHE A 394 8.69 10.35 20.60
CA PHE A 394 9.77 11.13 20.02
C PHE A 394 9.93 10.89 18.52
N TYR A 395 10.68 11.77 17.87
CA TYR A 395 11.07 11.64 16.47
C TYR A 395 12.57 11.80 16.28
N ILE A 396 13.16 10.91 15.47
CA ILE A 396 14.57 10.91 15.10
C ILE A 396 14.70 11.10 13.59
N PRO A 397 15.29 12.21 13.12
CA PRO A 397 15.64 12.40 11.72
C PRO A 397 16.69 11.39 11.26
N ARG A 398 16.68 11.01 9.98
CA ARG A 398 17.68 10.11 9.39
C ARG A 398 19.12 10.53 9.69
N ARG A 399 19.42 11.83 9.73
CA ARG A 399 20.79 12.31 10.01
C ARG A 399 21.32 11.96 11.40
N TYR A 400 20.44 11.72 12.38
CA TYR A 400 20.82 11.34 13.75
C TYR A 400 20.77 9.83 14.01
N THR A 401 20.31 9.00 13.06
CA THR A 401 20.15 7.56 13.32
C THR A 401 21.50 6.87 13.51
N ALA A 402 22.56 7.30 12.82
CA ALA A 402 23.90 6.76 12.98
C ALA A 402 24.47 7.05 14.39
N ASP A 403 24.35 8.30 14.85
CA ASP A 403 24.78 8.70 16.20
C ASP A 403 23.97 7.97 17.27
N PHE A 404 22.64 7.89 17.10
CA PHE A 404 21.77 7.14 18.00
C PHE A 404 22.20 5.67 18.10
N SER A 405 22.38 4.99 16.97
CA SER A 405 22.82 3.59 16.91
C SER A 405 24.19 3.39 17.56
N HIS A 406 25.12 4.34 17.36
CA HIS A 406 26.44 4.30 17.99
C HIS A 406 26.34 4.45 19.52
N LEU A 407 25.58 5.43 20.01
CA LEU A 407 25.39 5.64 21.45
C LEU A 407 24.69 4.45 22.11
N VAL A 408 23.65 3.90 21.49
CA VAL A 408 22.98 2.67 21.95
C VAL A 408 23.94 1.50 22.02
N LYS A 409 24.82 1.35 21.03
CA LYS A 409 25.87 0.30 21.04
C LYS A 409 26.86 0.49 22.19
N VAL A 410 27.23 1.73 22.52
CA VAL A 410 28.12 2.04 23.65
C VAL A 410 27.46 1.76 24.99
N ILE A 411 26.16 2.05 25.15
CA ILE A 411 25.40 1.69 26.37
C ILE A 411 25.47 0.17 26.62
N GLY A 412 25.45 -0.63 25.55
CA GLY A 412 25.64 -2.07 25.61
C GLY A 412 24.66 -2.76 26.56
N ASN A 413 25.20 -3.52 27.51
CA ASN A 413 24.43 -4.35 28.43
C ASN A 413 23.98 -3.61 29.71
N LEU A 414 24.20 -2.30 29.82
CA LEU A 414 23.69 -1.53 30.97
C LEU A 414 22.17 -1.54 30.99
N ASP A 415 21.58 -1.86 32.14
CA ASP A 415 20.13 -2.01 32.36
C ASP A 415 19.43 -0.64 32.54
N ILE A 416 19.69 0.28 31.61
CA ILE A 416 19.11 1.63 31.62
C ILE A 416 17.73 1.55 30.99
N HIS A 417 16.71 1.81 31.82
CA HIS A 417 15.31 1.81 31.41
C HIS A 417 15.04 2.93 30.41
N HIS A 418 14.19 2.68 29.42
CA HIS A 418 13.92 3.59 28.31
C HIS A 418 13.46 5.01 28.73
N THR A 419 12.68 5.13 29.80
CA THR A 419 12.28 6.43 30.40
C THR A 419 13.46 7.31 30.85
N ILE A 420 14.64 6.72 31.05
CA ILE A 420 15.92 7.40 31.34
C ILE A 420 16.83 7.39 30.11
N GLY A 421 16.91 6.25 29.43
CA GLY A 421 17.82 6.01 28.32
C GLY A 421 17.54 6.90 27.10
N VAL A 422 16.26 7.09 26.75
CA VAL A 422 15.88 7.93 25.61
C VAL A 422 16.25 9.41 25.85
N PRO A 423 15.86 10.05 26.97
CA PRO A 423 16.33 11.40 27.29
C PRO A 423 17.86 11.50 27.30
N MET A 424 18.55 10.51 27.86
CA MET A 424 20.01 10.49 27.90
C MET A 424 20.63 10.53 26.50
N VAL A 425 20.18 9.65 25.60
CA VAL A 425 20.69 9.59 24.23
C VAL A 425 20.37 10.88 23.46
N PHE A 426 19.16 11.43 23.60
CA PHE A 426 18.77 12.68 22.95
C PHE A 426 19.64 13.86 23.39
N LEU A 427 19.85 14.02 24.70
CA LEU A 427 20.67 15.10 25.27
C LEU A 427 22.17 14.93 24.99
N ALA A 428 22.62 13.71 24.68
CA ALA A 428 23.97 13.43 24.22
C ALA A 428 24.14 13.75 22.71
N MET A 429 23.14 13.46 21.88
CA MET A 429 23.18 13.78 20.45
C MET A 429 23.16 15.29 20.18
N ASP A 430 22.31 16.05 20.87
CA ASP A 430 22.22 17.50 20.67
C ASP A 430 21.68 18.22 21.92
N VAL A 431 21.87 19.53 21.99
CA VAL A 431 21.41 20.36 23.10
C VAL A 431 19.93 20.76 22.93
N PRO A 432 19.16 20.92 24.02
CA PRO A 432 17.72 21.25 23.95
C PRO A 432 17.34 22.50 23.13
N SER A 433 18.24 23.48 22.98
CA SER A 433 18.00 24.66 22.16
C SER A 433 17.94 24.37 20.65
N ASN A 434 18.47 23.22 20.21
CA ASN A 434 18.51 22.78 18.82
C ASN A 434 17.37 21.80 18.46
N PHE A 435 16.65 21.28 19.46
CA PHE A 435 15.46 20.45 19.24
C PHE A 435 14.34 21.26 18.60
N GLU A 436 13.38 20.61 17.95
CA GLU A 436 12.27 21.31 17.29
C GLU A 436 11.33 21.94 18.32
N PRO A 437 11.27 23.29 18.42
CA PRO A 437 10.49 23.92 19.47
C PRO A 437 8.97 23.82 19.30
N LYS A 438 8.47 23.56 18.08
CA LYS A 438 7.04 23.47 17.75
C LYS A 438 6.50 22.04 17.79
N ALA A 439 7.34 21.02 17.83
CA ALA A 439 6.91 19.62 17.92
C ALA A 439 6.77 19.18 19.37
N LEU A 440 5.79 18.32 19.66
CA LEU A 440 5.61 17.62 20.96
C LEU A 440 5.57 18.48 22.24
N GLY A 441 5.51 19.82 22.13
CA GLY A 441 5.38 20.72 23.29
C GLY A 441 3.96 20.88 23.82
N LYS A 442 2.93 20.58 23.02
CA LYS A 442 1.51 20.59 23.43
C LYS A 442 1.01 19.17 23.64
N LEU A 443 1.48 18.51 24.70
CA LEU A 443 1.03 17.17 25.06
C LEU A 443 -0.13 17.24 26.06
N ALA A 444 -1.24 16.56 25.78
CA ALA A 444 -2.31 16.42 26.76
C ALA A 444 -1.98 15.25 27.70
N TYR A 445 -1.35 15.54 28.84
CA TYR A 445 -0.93 14.54 29.83
C TYR A 445 -1.89 14.50 31.03
N ARG A 446 -2.72 13.46 31.12
CA ARG A 446 -3.83 13.35 32.10
C ARG A 446 -3.77 12.07 32.94
N THR A 447 -2.77 11.95 33.81
CA THR A 447 -2.60 10.77 34.70
C THR A 447 -3.52 10.70 35.91
N ASN A 448 -4.12 11.82 36.31
CA ASN A 448 -4.85 11.92 37.60
C ASN A 448 -6.36 11.67 37.45
N LEU A 449 -6.80 11.06 36.36
CA LEU A 449 -8.21 10.82 36.08
C LEU A 449 -8.69 9.46 36.64
N PRO A 450 -9.96 9.34 37.07
CA PRO A 450 -10.54 8.07 37.48
C PRO A 450 -10.45 7.01 36.38
N SER A 451 -10.26 5.74 36.74
CA SER A 451 -10.07 4.63 35.79
C SER A 451 -11.25 4.40 34.83
N ASN A 452 -12.45 4.89 35.15
CA ASN A 452 -13.67 4.77 34.33
C ASN A 452 -13.92 5.98 33.41
N THR A 453 -12.94 6.88 33.26
CA THR A 453 -13.09 8.07 32.43
C THR A 453 -13.16 7.70 30.94
N THR A 454 -14.12 8.26 30.22
CA THR A 454 -14.31 8.00 28.77
C THR A 454 -13.24 8.71 27.93
N PHE A 455 -12.97 8.18 26.73
CA PHE A 455 -12.02 8.78 25.80
C PHE A 455 -12.36 10.22 25.43
N SER A 456 -13.64 10.56 25.26
CA SER A 456 -14.06 11.94 24.97
C SER A 456 -13.69 12.94 26.07
N ALA A 457 -13.56 12.48 27.32
CA ALA A 457 -13.15 13.31 28.45
C ALA A 457 -11.63 13.43 28.60
N ILE A 458 -10.85 12.58 27.91
CA ILE A 458 -9.38 12.60 27.93
C ILE A 458 -8.83 13.29 26.66
N TYR A 459 -9.42 12.96 25.52
CA TYR A 459 -8.96 13.33 24.19
C TYR A 459 -9.12 14.83 23.89
N THR A 460 -8.21 15.37 23.08
CA THR A 460 -8.23 16.78 22.67
C THR A 460 -7.55 16.90 21.30
N PRO A 461 -8.27 17.32 20.24
CA PRO A 461 -7.72 17.33 18.88
C PRO A 461 -6.67 18.40 18.62
N GLU A 462 -6.54 19.42 19.48
CA GLU A 462 -5.56 20.51 19.36
C GLU A 462 -4.18 20.16 19.94
N ALA A 463 -4.08 19.07 20.71
CA ALA A 463 -2.82 18.59 21.26
C ALA A 463 -1.99 17.90 20.16
N HIS A 464 -0.66 17.90 20.27
CA HIS A 464 0.21 17.14 19.37
C HIS A 464 0.10 15.63 19.62
N ALA A 465 -0.04 15.25 20.89
CA ALA A 465 -0.32 13.90 21.30
C ALA A 465 -1.10 13.89 22.63
N VAL A 466 -1.77 12.78 22.92
CA VAL A 466 -2.65 12.60 24.08
C VAL A 466 -2.24 11.35 24.86
N TYR A 467 -2.13 11.50 26.18
CA TYR A 467 -1.80 10.43 27.12
C TYR A 467 -2.62 10.53 28.41
N PRO A 468 -3.14 9.43 28.98
CA PRO A 468 -3.12 8.07 28.44
C PRO A 468 -4.37 7.78 27.60
N MET A 469 -4.23 7.04 26.49
CA MET A 469 -5.32 6.54 25.65
C MET A 469 -5.20 5.02 25.50
N LYS A 470 -5.62 4.27 26.53
CA LYS A 470 -5.44 2.81 26.58
C LYS A 470 -6.48 2.09 25.72
N VAL A 471 -6.05 1.46 24.64
CA VAL A 471 -6.90 0.62 23.76
C VAL A 471 -6.66 -0.84 24.11
N GLU A 472 -7.63 -1.51 24.73
CA GLU A 472 -7.49 -2.91 25.15
C GLU A 472 -8.23 -3.89 24.23
N ASN A 473 -9.20 -3.40 23.45
CA ASN A 473 -10.03 -4.20 22.55
C ASN A 473 -10.56 -3.36 21.36
N GLU A 474 -11.22 -4.04 20.42
CA GLU A 474 -11.80 -3.42 19.20
C GLU A 474 -12.81 -2.31 19.51
N ILE A 475 -13.60 -2.42 20.59
CA ILE A 475 -14.58 -1.40 20.99
C ILE A 475 -13.87 -0.13 21.46
N ASP A 476 -12.79 -0.28 22.22
CA ASP A 476 -11.94 0.86 22.61
C ASP A 476 -11.33 1.51 21.37
N PHE A 477 -10.84 0.72 20.41
CA PHE A 477 -10.31 1.28 19.17
C PHE A 477 -11.37 2.07 18.39
N VAL A 478 -12.58 1.53 18.24
CA VAL A 478 -13.74 2.22 17.65
C VAL A 478 -14.00 3.56 18.36
N ASN A 479 -13.98 3.57 19.69
CA ASN A 479 -14.18 4.77 20.49
C ASN A 479 -13.03 5.77 20.30
N LEU A 480 -11.79 5.30 20.18
CA LEU A 480 -10.64 6.13 19.88
C LEU A 480 -10.80 6.81 18.51
N ILE A 481 -11.17 6.05 17.48
CA ILE A 481 -11.38 6.59 16.15
C ILE A 481 -12.46 7.67 16.16
N ARG A 482 -13.59 7.44 16.85
CA ARG A 482 -14.67 8.42 16.96
C ARG A 482 -14.23 9.75 17.58
N VAL A 483 -13.36 9.72 18.60
CA VAL A 483 -12.84 10.97 19.18
C VAL A 483 -11.78 11.61 18.28
N MET A 484 -10.91 10.80 17.65
CA MET A 484 -9.89 11.29 16.71
C MET A 484 -10.48 11.92 15.45
N ALA A 485 -11.68 11.50 15.05
CA ALA A 485 -12.42 12.07 13.92
C ALA A 485 -12.69 13.58 14.03
N SER A 486 -12.62 14.14 15.24
CA SER A 486 -12.68 15.60 15.43
C SER A 486 -11.49 16.35 14.83
N GLY A 487 -10.33 15.68 14.64
CA GLY A 487 -9.14 16.23 13.99
C GLY A 487 -8.92 15.71 12.57
N ASP A 488 -9.22 14.44 12.31
CA ASP A 488 -9.27 13.86 10.96
C ASP A 488 -10.61 13.15 10.71
N PRO A 489 -11.60 13.83 10.10
CA PRO A 489 -12.92 13.26 9.83
C PRO A 489 -12.90 11.96 9.02
N PHE A 490 -11.85 11.73 8.20
CA PHE A 490 -11.73 10.52 7.39
C PHE A 490 -11.49 9.26 8.22
N LEU A 491 -11.10 9.38 9.48
CA LEU A 491 -10.94 8.20 10.33
C LEU A 491 -12.26 7.46 10.56
N LEU A 492 -13.42 8.13 10.45
CA LEU A 492 -14.72 7.47 10.56
C LEU A 492 -14.97 6.38 9.50
N GLU A 493 -14.24 6.39 8.38
CA GLU A 493 -14.31 5.31 7.37
C GLU A 493 -13.70 3.98 7.86
N LEU A 494 -12.94 4.01 8.96
CA LEU A 494 -12.30 2.83 9.54
C LEU A 494 -13.23 2.06 10.49
N VAL A 495 -14.47 2.50 10.70
CA VAL A 495 -15.36 2.03 11.78
C VAL A 495 -16.81 1.83 11.37
#